data_AF-A0A2D8QQG9-F1
#
_entry.id   AF-A0A2D8QQG9-F1
#
_cell.length_a   1.000
_cell.length_b   1.000
_cell.length_c   1.000
_cell.angle_alpha   90.00
_cell.angle_beta   90.00
_cell.angle_gamma   90.00
#
_symmetry.space_group_name_H-M   'P 1'
#
loop_
_entity.id
_entity.type
_entity.pdbx_description
1 polymer ?
#
loop_
_entity_poly.entity_id
_entity_poly.type
_entity_poly.pdbx_seq_one_letter_code
_entity_poly.pdbx_strand_id
1 'polypeptide(L)'
;MSANPEDVIENSTKGFVSERGPFVINANPPVKAPHTREEVDAQFDKAADAFDHESLAAEFGSEEARQKVAEMVRALTPGTSTTMLLWQGGANGMSLSHNWFGPNFPLFRHSHPRFGDCLYYVVGGELEMGNRKLGRGSTIFLPNGQPYKFTAGPDGVEVLEFRAGGGDEKASGTIVKETSLDAIQQIIDRCHEVDSDWQAPKRMGDLVRREQDPDDEAAE
;
A
#
# COMPACT_ATOMS: atom_id res chain seq x y z
N MET A 1 16.47 -51.96 -3.45
CA MET A 1 15.47 -51.38 -4.37
C MET A 1 15.89 -49.95 -4.63
N SER A 2 16.59 -49.78 -5.74
CA SER A 2 17.10 -48.50 -6.26
C SER A 2 15.99 -47.77 -6.98
N ALA A 3 15.72 -46.52 -6.62
CA ALA A 3 15.11 -45.56 -7.51
C ALA A 3 16.21 -44.59 -7.92
N ASN A 4 16.51 -44.55 -9.23
CA ASN A 4 17.49 -43.67 -9.84
C ASN A 4 17.04 -42.21 -9.69
N PRO A 5 17.93 -41.26 -9.37
CA PRO A 5 17.61 -39.83 -9.33
C PRO A 5 17.61 -39.16 -10.72
N GLU A 6 17.64 -39.95 -11.81
CA GLU A 6 17.62 -39.46 -13.18
C GLU A 6 16.25 -39.74 -13.82
N ASP A 7 15.23 -39.01 -13.39
CA ASP A 7 14.05 -38.79 -14.22
C ASP A 7 13.57 -37.34 -14.05
N VAL A 8 13.41 -36.69 -15.21
CA VAL A 8 12.94 -35.32 -15.46
C VAL A 8 14.00 -34.24 -15.14
N ILE A 9 14.61 -33.56 -16.11
CA ILE A 9 13.96 -32.78 -17.16
C ILE A 9 14.70 -32.96 -18.49
N GLU A 10 13.99 -33.51 -19.46
CA GLU A 10 14.35 -33.49 -20.86
C GLU A 10 14.56 -32.03 -21.30
N ASN A 11 15.76 -31.76 -21.83
CA ASN A 11 16.23 -30.43 -22.20
C ASN A 11 15.41 -29.90 -23.39
N SER A 12 14.23 -29.33 -23.11
CA SER A 12 13.38 -28.69 -24.09
C SER A 12 13.83 -27.24 -24.24
N THR A 13 14.04 -26.80 -25.47
CA THR A 13 14.34 -25.42 -25.88
C THR A 13 13.17 -24.43 -25.66
N LYS A 14 12.37 -24.64 -24.61
CA LYS A 14 11.31 -23.75 -24.11
C LYS A 14 11.66 -23.38 -22.66
N GLY A 15 11.83 -22.09 -22.38
CA GLY A 15 12.27 -21.59 -21.08
C GLY A 15 11.43 -22.09 -19.90
N PHE A 16 12.00 -22.02 -18.70
CA PHE A 16 11.31 -22.40 -17.46
C PHE A 16 10.01 -21.60 -17.28
N VAL A 17 8.92 -22.30 -17.02
CA VAL A 17 7.59 -21.74 -16.71
C VAL A 17 7.16 -22.30 -15.36
N SER A 18 6.84 -21.42 -14.41
CA SER A 18 6.25 -21.82 -13.13
C SER A 18 4.71 -21.82 -13.24
N GLU A 19 4.01 -22.35 -12.24
CA GLU A 19 2.54 -22.17 -12.12
C GLU A 19 2.12 -20.69 -12.10
N ARG A 20 3.05 -19.77 -11.83
CA ARG A 20 2.84 -18.33 -11.75
C ARG A 20 3.16 -17.60 -13.06
N GLY A 21 3.51 -18.35 -14.10
CA GLY A 21 3.83 -17.83 -15.43
C GLY A 21 5.28 -17.99 -15.84
N PRO A 22 5.62 -17.47 -17.04
CA PRO A 22 6.97 -17.55 -17.61
C PRO A 22 7.94 -16.60 -16.90
N PHE A 23 9.23 -16.73 -17.23
CA PHE A 23 10.24 -15.74 -16.86
C PHE A 23 9.88 -14.35 -17.42
N VAL A 24 9.92 -13.33 -16.55
CA VAL A 24 9.64 -11.92 -16.88
C VAL A 24 10.67 -11.03 -16.22
N ILE A 25 11.12 -9.99 -16.93
CA ILE A 25 11.95 -8.91 -16.39
C ILE A 25 11.12 -7.62 -16.37
N ASN A 26 10.93 -7.05 -15.19
CA ASN A 26 10.29 -5.74 -15.01
C ASN A 26 11.37 -4.71 -14.65
N ALA A 27 11.98 -4.09 -15.65
CA ALA A 27 13.10 -3.18 -15.44
C ALA A 27 12.63 -1.78 -15.02
N ASN A 28 13.07 -1.35 -13.83
CA ASN A 28 13.08 0.05 -13.36
C ASN A 28 11.80 0.85 -13.64
N PRO A 29 10.61 0.39 -13.20
CA PRO A 29 9.40 1.18 -13.36
C PRO A 29 9.55 2.53 -12.62
N PRO A 30 9.12 3.64 -13.22
CA PRO A 30 9.17 4.94 -12.56
C PRO A 30 8.26 4.95 -11.33
N VAL A 31 8.66 5.65 -10.27
CA VAL A 31 7.77 5.91 -9.13
C VAL A 31 6.57 6.71 -9.62
N LYS A 32 5.37 6.25 -9.29
CA LYS A 32 4.15 7.00 -9.56
C LYS A 32 4.06 8.19 -8.62
N ALA A 33 3.76 9.36 -9.19
CA ALA A 33 3.37 10.51 -8.41
C ALA A 33 2.05 10.24 -7.66
N PRO A 34 1.86 10.80 -6.47
CA PRO A 34 0.56 10.85 -5.82
C PRO A 34 -0.47 11.54 -6.72
N HIS A 35 -1.73 11.16 -6.58
CA HIS A 35 -2.83 11.90 -7.19
C HIS A 35 -3.01 13.24 -6.47
N THR A 36 -3.51 14.26 -7.19
CA THR A 36 -3.80 15.57 -6.57
C THR A 36 -5.21 15.63 -6.03
N ARG A 37 -5.49 16.61 -5.17
CA ARG A 37 -6.86 16.83 -4.66
C ARG A 37 -7.80 17.27 -5.76
N GLU A 38 -7.31 18.04 -6.73
CA GLU A 38 -8.08 18.49 -7.89
C GLU A 38 -8.50 17.30 -8.77
N GLU A 39 -7.63 16.29 -8.91
CA GLU A 39 -7.97 15.05 -9.60
C GLU A 39 -9.08 14.28 -8.87
N VAL A 40 -9.02 14.24 -7.53
CA VAL A 40 -10.09 13.63 -6.72
C VAL A 40 -11.37 14.47 -6.80
N ASP A 41 -11.29 15.79 -6.76
CA ASP A 41 -12.43 16.70 -6.84
C ASP A 41 -13.21 16.51 -8.15
N ALA A 42 -12.49 16.28 -9.26
CA ALA A 42 -13.11 15.97 -10.55
C ALA A 42 -13.90 14.64 -10.56
N GLN A 43 -13.69 13.76 -9.58
CA GLN A 43 -14.34 12.46 -9.46
C GLN A 43 -14.89 12.23 -8.05
N PHE A 44 -15.19 13.29 -7.31
CA PHE A 44 -15.46 13.22 -5.87
C PHE A 44 -16.61 12.27 -5.54
N ASP A 45 -17.69 12.33 -6.33
CA ASP A 45 -18.86 11.46 -6.19
C ASP A 45 -18.52 9.96 -6.27
N LYS A 46 -17.37 9.60 -6.85
CA LYS A 46 -16.87 8.21 -6.99
C LYS A 46 -15.69 7.90 -6.08
N ALA A 47 -15.17 8.88 -5.34
CA ALA A 47 -13.96 8.70 -4.54
C ALA A 47 -14.11 7.59 -3.48
N ALA A 48 -15.31 7.42 -2.94
CA ALA A 48 -15.62 6.35 -1.98
C ALA A 48 -15.82 4.97 -2.63
N ASP A 49 -15.99 4.84 -3.95
CA ASP A 49 -16.35 3.56 -4.60
C ASP A 49 -15.23 2.51 -4.53
N ALA A 50 -13.99 2.95 -4.37
CA ALA A 50 -12.85 2.06 -4.17
C ALA A 50 -12.78 1.45 -2.75
N PHE A 51 -13.65 1.90 -1.85
CA PHE A 51 -13.62 1.57 -0.43
C PHE A 51 -14.97 1.02 0.01
N ASP A 52 -14.96 -0.21 0.51
CA ASP A 52 -16.11 -0.76 1.20
C ASP A 52 -16.26 -0.10 2.56
N HIS A 53 -17.40 0.54 2.76
CA HIS A 53 -17.78 1.30 3.94
C HIS A 53 -19.16 0.87 4.46
N GLU A 54 -19.60 -0.37 4.17
CA GLU A 54 -20.94 -0.85 4.53
C GLU A 54 -21.17 -0.80 6.04
N SER A 55 -20.15 -1.09 6.85
CA SER A 55 -20.25 -1.03 8.31
C SER A 55 -20.56 0.38 8.82
N LEU A 56 -19.94 1.41 8.22
CA LEU A 56 -20.21 2.81 8.56
C LEU A 56 -21.59 3.23 8.04
N ALA A 57 -21.95 2.82 6.83
CA ALA A 57 -23.25 3.12 6.24
C ALA A 57 -24.41 2.53 7.07
N ALA A 58 -24.23 1.32 7.60
CA ALA A 58 -25.22 0.67 8.46
C ALA A 58 -25.43 1.39 9.80
N GLU A 59 -24.39 2.03 10.34
CA GLU A 59 -24.45 2.70 11.64
C GLU A 59 -24.85 4.19 11.52
N PHE A 60 -24.31 4.89 10.53
CA PHE A 60 -24.41 6.36 10.43
C PHE A 60 -25.23 6.86 9.25
N GLY A 61 -25.71 5.98 8.38
CA GLY A 61 -26.41 6.34 7.14
C GLY A 61 -25.49 6.26 5.91
N SER A 62 -26.03 5.75 4.81
CA SER A 62 -25.26 5.48 3.59
C SER A 62 -24.68 6.73 2.95
N GLU A 63 -25.46 7.83 2.91
CA GLU A 63 -25.02 9.07 2.28
C GLU A 63 -23.94 9.74 3.13
N GLU A 64 -24.16 9.84 4.43
CA GLU A 64 -23.21 10.43 5.38
C GLU A 64 -21.88 9.66 5.40
N ALA A 65 -21.93 8.33 5.44
CA ALA A 65 -20.73 7.49 5.40
C ALA A 65 -19.98 7.63 4.07
N ARG A 66 -20.70 7.60 2.94
CA ARG A 66 -20.10 7.75 1.60
C ARG A 66 -19.41 9.10 1.47
N GLN A 67 -20.08 10.19 1.86
CA GLN A 67 -19.52 11.53 1.81
C GLN A 67 -18.26 11.62 2.68
N LYS A 68 -18.31 11.13 3.93
CA LYS A 68 -17.17 11.21 4.85
C LYS A 68 -15.97 10.39 4.36
N VAL A 69 -16.21 9.22 3.75
CA VAL A 69 -15.15 8.42 3.12
C VAL A 69 -14.57 9.13 1.91
N ALA A 70 -15.38 9.78 1.07
CA ALA A 70 -14.88 10.56 -0.07
C ALA A 70 -13.99 11.75 0.39
N GLU A 71 -14.39 12.46 1.45
CA GLU A 71 -13.58 13.51 2.07
C GLU A 71 -12.25 12.97 2.60
N MET A 72 -12.26 11.80 3.25
CA MET A 72 -11.06 11.12 3.72
C MET A 72 -10.11 10.75 2.57
N VAL A 73 -10.64 10.17 1.49
CA VAL A 73 -9.88 9.83 0.30
C VAL A 73 -9.23 11.07 -0.29
N ARG A 74 -9.99 12.16 -0.44
CA ARG A 74 -9.47 13.44 -0.91
C ARG A 74 -8.35 13.97 -0.02
N ALA A 75 -8.48 13.86 1.30
CA ALA A 75 -7.47 14.37 2.24
C ALA A 75 -6.15 13.59 2.16
N LEU A 76 -6.22 12.25 2.10
CA LEU A 76 -5.08 11.33 2.09
C LEU A 76 -4.35 11.27 0.75
N THR A 77 -5.07 11.46 -0.36
CA THR A 77 -4.56 11.17 -1.71
C THR A 77 -3.19 11.78 -2.05
N PRO A 78 -2.87 13.04 -1.71
CA PRO A 78 -1.55 13.61 -2.01
C PRO A 78 -0.40 13.00 -1.20
N GLY A 79 -0.70 12.37 -0.06
CA GLY A 79 0.28 11.85 0.89
C GLY A 79 0.64 10.39 0.69
N THR A 80 0.18 9.77 -0.40
CA THR A 80 0.48 8.37 -0.69
C THR A 80 0.64 8.11 -2.17
N SER A 81 1.52 7.18 -2.52
CA SER A 81 1.59 6.64 -3.88
C SER A 81 1.94 5.16 -3.87
N THR A 82 1.39 4.44 -4.85
CA THR A 82 1.63 3.01 -5.06
C THR A 82 2.16 2.77 -6.47
N THR A 83 3.34 2.19 -6.57
CA THR A 83 3.96 1.77 -7.83
C THR A 83 3.98 0.26 -7.91
N MET A 84 3.18 -0.33 -8.81
CA MET A 84 3.19 -1.77 -9.04
C MET A 84 4.48 -2.19 -9.73
N LEU A 85 5.23 -3.12 -9.13
CA LEU A 85 6.51 -3.63 -9.64
C LEU A 85 6.39 -5.00 -10.29
N LEU A 86 5.50 -5.84 -9.75
CA LEU A 86 5.17 -7.16 -10.27
C LEU A 86 3.69 -7.44 -10.02
N TRP A 87 3.03 -8.02 -11.02
CA TRP A 87 1.69 -8.56 -10.87
C TRP A 87 1.60 -9.92 -11.55
N GLN A 88 1.40 -10.96 -10.73
CA GLN A 88 1.01 -12.30 -11.15
C GLN A 88 -0.33 -12.56 -10.47
N GLY A 89 -1.43 -12.41 -11.20
CA GLY A 89 -2.78 -12.62 -10.66
C GLY A 89 -3.08 -14.09 -10.36
N GLY A 90 -4.31 -14.36 -9.91
CA GLY A 90 -4.81 -15.71 -9.64
C GLY A 90 -4.48 -16.24 -8.25
N ALA A 91 -5.04 -17.41 -7.91
CA ALA A 91 -4.99 -17.97 -6.56
C ALA A 91 -3.57 -18.29 -6.06
N ASN A 92 -2.67 -18.70 -6.96
CA ASN A 92 -1.26 -18.97 -6.63
C ASN A 92 -0.31 -17.82 -6.99
N GLY A 93 -0.88 -16.68 -7.41
CA GLY A 93 -0.16 -15.51 -7.87
C GLY A 93 0.66 -14.82 -6.77
N MET A 94 1.34 -13.75 -7.16
CA MET A 94 1.96 -12.81 -6.23
C MET A 94 2.02 -11.43 -6.85
N SER A 95 1.98 -10.40 -6.03
CA SER A 95 2.30 -9.04 -6.45
C SER A 95 3.38 -8.44 -5.56
N LEU A 96 4.10 -7.49 -6.15
CA LEU A 96 5.03 -6.62 -5.46
C LEU A 96 4.68 -5.19 -5.82
N SER A 97 4.44 -4.35 -4.82
CA SER A 97 4.30 -2.92 -4.99
C SER A 97 5.33 -2.18 -4.12
N HIS A 98 5.76 -1.03 -4.60
CA HIS A 98 6.40 -0.01 -3.78
C HIS A 98 5.33 0.97 -3.34
N ASN A 99 5.30 1.30 -2.05
CA ASN A 99 4.38 2.29 -1.51
C ASN A 99 5.17 3.35 -0.77
N TRP A 100 4.79 4.60 -1.01
CA TRP A 100 5.26 5.74 -0.25
C TRP A 100 4.11 6.33 0.55
N PHE A 101 4.42 6.75 1.77
CA PHE A 101 3.54 7.54 2.63
C PHE A 101 4.33 8.74 3.13
N GLY A 102 3.74 9.93 3.01
CA GLY A 102 4.41 11.19 3.37
C GLY A 102 4.71 11.34 4.87
N PRO A 103 5.52 12.32 5.24
CA PRO A 103 5.73 12.74 6.63
C PRO A 103 4.45 12.70 7.47
N ASN A 104 4.50 11.98 8.59
CA ASN A 104 3.39 11.90 9.57
C ASN A 104 2.05 11.41 9.00
N PHE A 105 2.05 10.75 7.84
CA PHE A 105 0.84 10.30 7.16
C PHE A 105 -0.01 9.36 8.03
N PRO A 106 -1.30 9.69 8.29
CA PRO A 106 -2.18 8.89 9.15
C PRO A 106 -2.90 7.80 8.34
N LEU A 107 -2.25 6.67 8.07
CA LEU A 107 -2.91 5.57 7.36
C LEU A 107 -4.05 5.03 8.21
N PHE A 108 -5.28 5.23 7.74
CA PHE A 108 -6.51 4.80 8.40
C PHE A 108 -6.61 3.28 8.53
N ARG A 109 -7.49 2.82 9.42
CA ARG A 109 -7.76 1.42 9.69
C ARG A 109 -8.50 0.78 8.54
N HIS A 110 -7.89 -0.22 7.92
CA HIS A 110 -8.48 -0.95 6.80
C HIS A 110 -7.99 -2.40 6.72
N SER A 111 -8.62 -3.18 5.84
CA SER A 111 -8.28 -4.58 5.57
C SER A 111 -8.43 -4.91 4.08
N HIS A 112 -7.75 -5.96 3.62
CA HIS A 112 -7.72 -6.40 2.21
C HIS A 112 -8.07 -7.89 2.02
N PRO A 113 -9.32 -8.32 2.25
CA PRO A 113 -9.70 -9.72 2.12
C PRO A 113 -9.58 -10.25 0.67
N ARG A 114 -9.71 -9.39 -0.35
CA ARG A 114 -9.64 -9.80 -1.77
C ARG A 114 -8.28 -10.32 -2.23
N PHE A 115 -7.19 -9.87 -1.61
CA PHE A 115 -5.84 -9.95 -2.21
C PHE A 115 -4.86 -10.89 -1.49
N GLY A 116 -5.34 -11.83 -0.67
CA GLY A 116 -4.49 -12.80 0.07
C GLY A 116 -3.70 -12.17 1.23
N ASP A 117 -2.71 -12.91 1.73
CA ASP A 117 -1.80 -12.44 2.79
C ASP A 117 -0.85 -11.36 2.26
N CYS A 118 -0.42 -10.46 3.15
CA CYS A 118 0.47 -9.35 2.82
C CYS A 118 1.70 -9.34 3.74
N LEU A 119 2.85 -8.95 3.17
CA LEU A 119 4.09 -8.68 3.89
C LEU A 119 4.58 -7.30 3.49
N TYR A 120 4.70 -6.39 4.46
CA TYR A 120 5.47 -5.17 4.29
C TYR A 120 6.93 -5.38 4.69
N TYR A 121 7.84 -4.75 3.94
CA TYR A 121 9.24 -4.56 4.29
C TYR A 121 9.56 -3.07 4.23
N VAL A 122 10.04 -2.50 5.34
CA VAL A 122 10.40 -1.07 5.40
C VAL A 122 11.76 -0.86 4.74
N VAL A 123 11.77 -0.08 3.66
CA VAL A 123 12.99 0.21 2.88
C VAL A 123 13.69 1.46 3.38
N GLY A 124 12.92 2.54 3.61
CA GLY A 124 13.39 3.86 4.04
C GLY A 124 12.37 4.53 4.95
N GLY A 125 12.81 5.43 5.81
CA GLY A 125 11.98 6.04 6.83
C GLY A 125 11.59 5.06 7.93
N GLU A 126 10.50 5.39 8.60
CA GLU A 126 9.96 4.63 9.72
C GLU A 126 8.45 4.77 9.81
N LEU A 127 7.79 3.85 10.51
CA LEU A 127 6.38 3.95 10.83
C LEU A 127 6.10 3.57 12.28
N GLU A 128 5.00 4.08 12.81
CA GLU A 128 4.49 3.76 14.14
C GLU A 128 3.23 2.91 14.02
N MET A 129 3.30 1.68 14.55
CA MET A 129 2.17 0.74 14.59
C MET A 129 1.89 0.34 16.03
N GLY A 130 0.84 0.94 16.60
CA GLY A 130 0.54 0.81 18.03
C GLY A 130 1.62 1.49 18.87
N ASN A 131 2.31 0.73 19.73
CA ASN A 131 3.43 1.23 20.54
C ASN A 131 4.81 0.88 19.96
N ARG A 132 4.85 0.40 18.71
CA ARG A 132 6.09 -0.01 18.05
C ARG A 132 6.49 0.98 16.99
N LYS A 133 7.73 1.39 17.05
CA LYS A 133 8.42 2.16 16.02
C LYS A 133 9.22 1.19 15.15
N LEU A 134 8.92 1.15 13.86
CA LEU A 134 9.43 0.19 12.90
C LEU A 134 10.19 0.94 11.80
N GLY A 135 11.51 0.90 11.87
CA GLY A 135 12.40 1.48 10.86
C GLY A 135 12.82 0.46 9.80
N ARG A 136 13.80 0.84 8.99
CA ARG A 136 14.37 0.06 7.90
C ARG A 136 14.73 -1.38 8.29
N GLY A 137 14.41 -2.31 7.40
CA GLY A 137 14.60 -3.75 7.62
C GLY A 137 13.52 -4.41 8.48
N SER A 138 12.61 -3.64 9.09
CA SER A 138 11.45 -4.19 9.77
C SER A 138 10.49 -4.81 8.76
N THR A 139 9.83 -5.89 9.18
CA THR A 139 8.77 -6.54 8.42
C THR A 139 7.46 -6.58 9.19
N ILE A 140 6.34 -6.56 8.45
CA ILE A 140 5.00 -6.64 9.01
C ILE A 140 4.23 -7.68 8.20
N PHE A 141 3.90 -8.80 8.82
CA PHE A 141 3.04 -9.81 8.21
C PHE A 141 1.58 -9.53 8.58
N LEU A 142 0.74 -9.46 7.56
CA LEU A 142 -0.68 -9.18 7.65
C LEU A 142 -1.45 -10.37 7.05
N PRO A 143 -2.04 -11.23 7.89
CA PRO A 143 -2.96 -12.26 7.43
C PRO A 143 -4.09 -11.67 6.59
N ASN A 144 -4.61 -12.44 5.64
CA ASN A 144 -5.70 -12.02 4.79
C ASN A 144 -6.89 -11.49 5.60
N GLY A 145 -7.37 -10.29 5.25
CA GLY A 145 -8.46 -9.63 5.95
C GLY A 145 -8.12 -9.02 7.32
N GLN A 146 -6.88 -9.13 7.82
CA GLN A 146 -6.47 -8.52 9.09
C GLN A 146 -6.56 -6.99 9.02
N PRO A 147 -7.35 -6.33 9.89
CA PRO A 147 -7.37 -4.88 9.97
C PRO A 147 -6.08 -4.33 10.60
N TYR A 148 -5.52 -3.30 10.00
CA TYR A 148 -4.31 -2.62 10.48
C TYR A 148 -4.39 -1.12 10.20
N LYS A 149 -3.56 -0.36 10.91
CA LYS A 149 -3.31 1.07 10.70
C LYS A 149 -1.90 1.41 11.17
N PHE A 150 -1.33 2.50 10.69
CA PHE A 150 -0.07 3.03 11.20
C PHE A 150 0.02 4.53 10.89
N THR A 151 0.97 5.20 11.53
CA THR A 151 1.36 6.56 11.18
C THR A 151 2.77 6.52 10.61
N ALA A 152 3.01 7.14 9.45
CA ALA A 152 4.37 7.27 8.93
C ALA A 152 5.20 8.19 9.85
N GLY A 153 6.50 7.98 9.92
CA GLY A 153 7.40 8.81 10.71
C GLY A 153 7.55 10.23 10.17
N PRO A 154 8.34 11.07 10.86
CA PRO A 154 8.56 12.46 10.47
C PRO A 154 9.12 12.64 9.05
N ASP A 155 9.94 11.70 8.58
CA ASP A 155 10.54 11.75 7.23
C ASP A 155 9.67 11.02 6.16
N GLY A 156 8.50 10.51 6.57
CA GLY A 156 7.69 9.60 5.79
C GLY A 156 8.21 8.16 5.83
N VAL A 157 7.66 7.29 4.99
CA VAL A 157 8.10 5.90 4.89
C VAL A 157 7.95 5.36 3.47
N GLU A 158 8.92 4.55 3.06
CA GLU A 158 8.86 3.73 1.86
C GLU A 158 8.81 2.25 2.26
N VAL A 159 7.81 1.54 1.75
CA VAL A 159 7.65 0.09 2.00
C VAL A 159 7.54 -0.67 0.69
N LEU A 160 8.11 -1.87 0.68
CA LEU A 160 7.75 -2.89 -0.30
C LEU A 160 6.61 -3.72 0.26
N GLU A 161 5.58 -3.91 -0.53
CA GLU A 161 4.43 -4.71 -0.21
C GLU A 161 4.42 -5.95 -1.11
N PHE A 162 4.59 -7.11 -0.49
CA PHE A 162 4.43 -8.40 -1.14
C PHE A 162 3.03 -8.91 -0.81
N ARG A 163 2.28 -9.34 -1.82
CA ARG A 163 1.01 -10.03 -1.59
C ARG A 163 1.04 -11.39 -2.24
N ALA A 164 0.56 -12.39 -1.50
CA ALA A 164 0.25 -13.70 -2.05
C ALA A 164 -1.12 -13.65 -2.73
N GLY A 165 -1.30 -14.43 -3.80
CA GLY A 165 -2.63 -14.69 -4.35
C GLY A 165 -3.52 -15.46 -3.37
N GLY A 166 -4.76 -15.73 -3.78
CA GLY A 166 -5.65 -16.65 -3.05
C GLY A 166 -6.51 -15.99 -1.97
N GLY A 167 -6.76 -14.68 -2.06
CA GLY A 167 -7.80 -14.02 -1.28
C GLY A 167 -9.21 -14.37 -1.75
N ASP A 168 -10.22 -13.76 -1.12
CA ASP A 168 -11.63 -13.95 -1.49
C ASP A 168 -11.99 -13.05 -2.68
N GLU A 169 -12.13 -13.64 -3.87
CA GLU A 169 -12.48 -12.90 -5.10
C GLU A 169 -13.82 -12.16 -5.02
N LYS A 170 -14.71 -12.58 -4.12
CA LYS A 170 -16.02 -11.94 -3.91
C LYS A 170 -15.96 -10.80 -2.88
N ALA A 171 -14.88 -10.70 -2.11
CA ALA A 171 -14.73 -9.67 -1.12
C ALA A 171 -14.24 -8.35 -1.74
N SER A 172 -14.52 -7.26 -1.04
CA SER A 172 -14.06 -5.92 -1.41
C SER A 172 -12.53 -5.82 -1.35
N GLY A 173 -11.96 -5.01 -2.24
CA GLY A 173 -10.50 -4.82 -2.32
C GLY A 173 -9.92 -4.17 -1.06
N THR A 174 -10.54 -3.07 -0.63
CA THR A 174 -10.21 -2.37 0.60
C THR A 174 -11.50 -2.16 1.37
N ILE A 175 -11.53 -2.63 2.63
CA ILE A 175 -12.63 -2.37 3.55
C ILE A 175 -12.17 -1.37 4.60
N VAL A 176 -12.89 -0.27 4.74
CA VAL A 176 -12.72 0.70 5.83
C VAL A 176 -13.15 0.03 7.13
N LYS A 177 -12.27 0.08 8.12
CA LYS A 177 -12.47 -0.54 9.44
C LYS A 177 -12.41 0.49 10.57
N GLU A 178 -12.49 1.79 10.24
CA GLU A 178 -12.70 2.84 11.22
C GLU A 178 -14.07 2.68 11.90
N THR A 179 -14.16 3.09 13.16
CA THR A 179 -15.32 2.78 14.02
C THR A 179 -16.30 3.93 14.16
N SER A 180 -16.02 5.10 13.59
CA SER A 180 -16.91 6.27 13.65
C SER A 180 -16.55 7.30 12.59
N LEU A 181 -17.51 8.17 12.25
CA LEU A 181 -17.25 9.33 11.38
C LEU A 181 -16.30 10.34 12.03
N ASP A 182 -16.30 10.46 13.36
CA ASP A 182 -15.38 11.32 14.11
C ASP A 182 -13.92 10.83 14.00
N ALA A 183 -13.70 9.51 14.03
CA ALA A 183 -12.37 8.95 13.80
C ALA A 183 -11.86 9.27 12.39
N ILE A 184 -12.76 9.22 11.38
CA ILE A 184 -12.43 9.63 10.02
C ILE A 184 -12.13 11.13 9.96
N GLN A 185 -12.90 11.96 10.67
CA GLN A 185 -12.64 13.39 10.73
C GLN A 185 -11.25 13.69 11.32
N GLN A 186 -10.85 13.00 12.38
CA GLN A 186 -9.51 13.14 12.96
C GLN A 186 -8.40 12.79 11.96
N ILE A 187 -8.62 11.80 11.10
CA ILE A 187 -7.69 11.46 10.02
C ILE A 187 -7.61 12.59 8.99
N ILE A 188 -8.76 13.12 8.57
CA ILE A 188 -8.85 14.25 7.62
C ILE A 188 -8.12 15.47 8.17
N ASP A 189 -8.41 15.84 9.43
CA ASP A 189 -7.79 16.98 10.09
C ASP A 189 -6.28 16.79 10.17
N ARG A 190 -5.83 15.59 10.56
CA ARG A 190 -4.41 15.27 10.62
C ARG A 190 -3.73 15.37 9.26
N CYS A 191 -4.36 14.92 8.18
CA CYS A 191 -3.82 15.10 6.83
C CYS A 191 -3.61 16.58 6.52
N HIS A 192 -4.57 17.45 6.82
CA HIS A 192 -4.45 18.88 6.58
C HIS A 192 -3.40 19.58 7.47
N GLU A 193 -3.08 19.03 8.64
CA GLU A 193 -2.01 19.54 9.49
C GLU A 193 -0.60 19.26 8.93
N VAL A 194 -0.42 18.18 8.17
CA VAL A 194 0.91 17.68 7.80
C VAL A 194 1.17 17.64 6.29
N ASP A 195 0.17 17.95 5.47
CA ASP A 195 0.27 17.82 4.02
C ASP A 195 1.26 18.79 3.35
N SER A 196 1.63 19.88 4.01
CA SER A 196 2.63 20.83 3.53
C SER A 196 4.00 20.19 3.31
N ASP A 197 4.29 19.12 4.07
CA ASP A 197 5.59 18.46 4.07
C ASP A 197 5.62 17.25 3.13
N TRP A 198 4.50 16.93 2.48
CA TRP A 198 4.37 15.76 1.62
C TRP A 198 5.04 15.97 0.27
N GLN A 199 6.23 15.39 0.15
CA GLN A 199 6.99 15.35 -1.10
C GLN A 199 7.38 13.91 -1.45
N ALA A 200 6.69 13.36 -2.44
CA ALA A 200 6.96 12.00 -2.91
C ALA A 200 8.41 11.86 -3.42
N PRO A 201 9.05 10.71 -3.16
CA PRO A 201 10.40 10.45 -3.66
C PRO A 201 10.40 10.37 -5.19
N LYS A 202 11.45 10.90 -5.82
CA LYS A 202 11.61 10.83 -7.29
C LYS A 202 11.97 9.42 -7.74
N ARG A 203 12.67 8.65 -6.90
CA ARG A 203 13.08 7.26 -7.14
C ARG A 203 12.85 6.41 -5.90
N MET A 204 12.66 5.11 -6.09
CA MET A 204 12.54 4.16 -4.98
C MET A 204 13.82 4.16 -4.15
N GLY A 205 13.67 4.28 -2.84
CA GLY A 205 14.76 4.36 -1.88
C GLY A 205 15.41 5.73 -1.79
N ASP A 206 14.83 6.80 -2.34
CA ASP A 206 15.38 8.14 -2.12
C ASP A 206 15.23 8.59 -0.64
N LEU A 207 14.23 8.11 0.13
CA LEU A 207 14.19 8.38 1.59
C LEU A 207 15.40 7.78 2.32
N VAL A 208 15.88 6.62 1.88
CA VAL A 208 17.11 6.01 2.43
C VAL A 208 18.32 6.93 2.27
N ARG A 209 18.38 7.65 1.14
CA ARG A 209 19.48 8.58 0.87
C ARG A 209 19.39 9.83 1.72
N ARG A 210 18.19 10.42 1.84
CA ARG A 210 17.95 11.61 2.67
C ARG A 210 18.38 11.41 4.13
N GLU A 211 18.14 10.22 4.68
CA GLU A 211 18.60 9.87 6.03
C GLU A 211 20.13 9.76 6.17
N GLN A 212 20.83 9.39 5.09
CA GLN A 212 22.28 9.17 5.11
C GLN A 212 23.07 10.45 4.86
N ASP A 213 22.50 11.41 4.14
CA ASP A 213 23.09 12.71 3.82
C ASP A 213 22.16 13.86 4.25
N PRO A 214 22.08 14.20 5.55
CA PRO A 214 21.24 15.31 6.03
C PRO A 214 21.69 16.70 5.55
N ASP A 215 22.87 16.83 4.92
CA ASP A 215 23.48 18.10 4.51
C ASP A 215 23.35 18.43 3.00
N ASP A 216 22.69 17.58 2.18
CA ASP A 216 22.61 17.77 0.72
C ASP A 216 21.45 18.68 0.25
N GLU A 217 20.60 19.18 1.17
CA GLU A 217 19.54 20.16 0.85
C GLU A 217 20.04 21.61 0.63
N ALA A 218 21.36 21.85 0.73
CA ALA A 218 21.94 23.19 0.54
C ALA A 218 22.51 23.46 -0.87
N ALA A 219 22.29 22.57 -1.85
CA ALA A 219 22.85 22.75 -3.19
C ALA A 219 21.87 22.39 -4.32
N GLU A 220 20.88 23.25 -4.56
CA GLU A 220 20.35 23.56 -5.90
C GLU A 220 19.74 24.98 -5.94
#